data_AF-A0AAT9H734-F1
#
_entry.id   AF-A0AAT9H734-F1
#
_cell.length_a   1.000
_cell.length_b   1.000
_cell.length_c   1.000
_cell.angle_alpha   90.00
_cell.angle_beta   90.00
_cell.angle_gamma   90.00
#
_symmetry.space_group_name_H-M   'P 1'
#
loop_
_entity.id
_entity.type
_entity.pdbx_description
1 polymer ?
#
loop_
_entity_poly.entity_id
_entity_poly.type
_entity_poly.pdbx_seq_one_letter_code
_entity_poly.pdbx_strand_id
1 'polypeptide(L)'
;MLKNKHENLFYHEDDYLQVEIISKSNIFEQQKSLDDLEYNFSEYGFSNINFRHKKKIPTSSLKIKPNELKAHLKEYSLIEFNNVYHGYSSNPILKKNTISFGFEDYAILFDFEKETVKNIWMVFNPKLKLPFHSYSNLLNALFLLGNKYDMILIDWNEEKIVNLSHKQEMQSYL
;
A
#
# COMPACT_ATOMS: atom_id res chain seq x y z
N MET A 1 -8.52 -15.34 -19.82
CA MET A 1 -7.12 -15.10 -19.43
C MET A 1 -6.52 -14.06 -20.37
N LEU A 2 -6.43 -12.80 -19.97
CA LEU A 2 -5.69 -11.76 -20.67
C LEU A 2 -4.25 -11.79 -20.14
N LYS A 3 -3.41 -12.70 -20.65
CA LYS A 3 -1.96 -12.64 -20.42
C LYS A 3 -1.32 -12.00 -21.65
N ASN A 4 -0.59 -10.91 -21.44
CA ASN A 4 0.22 -10.14 -22.40
C ASN A 4 -0.39 -8.87 -23.00
N LYS A 5 -0.89 -7.96 -22.16
CA LYS A 5 -0.89 -6.53 -22.50
C LYS A 5 0.16 -5.86 -21.62
N HIS A 6 1.07 -5.08 -22.23
CA HIS A 6 2.02 -4.31 -21.46
C HIS A 6 1.27 -3.18 -20.75
N GLU A 7 0.82 -3.43 -19.53
CA GLU A 7 0.10 -2.43 -18.75
C GLU A 7 1.05 -1.67 -17.83
N ASN A 8 0.87 -0.35 -17.82
CA ASN A 8 1.57 0.56 -16.93
C ASN A 8 0.59 1.02 -15.86
N LEU A 9 1.08 1.13 -14.63
CA LEU A 9 0.34 1.74 -13.53
C LEU A 9 0.73 3.21 -13.44
N PHE A 10 -0.26 4.08 -13.24
CA PHE A 10 -0.06 5.46 -12.85
C PHE A 10 -0.82 5.69 -11.54
N TYR A 11 -0.19 6.35 -10.57
CA TYR A 11 -0.84 6.80 -9.34
C TYR A 11 -0.48 8.27 -9.07
N HIS A 12 -1.35 8.98 -8.35
CA HIS A 12 -1.10 10.37 -8.01
C HIS A 12 -0.06 10.45 -6.90
N GLU A 13 0.84 11.44 -6.89
CA GLU A 13 1.91 11.44 -5.88
C GLU A 13 1.41 11.49 -4.43
N ASP A 14 0.26 12.13 -4.20
CA ASP A 14 -0.42 12.14 -2.89
C ASP A 14 -0.86 10.73 -2.43
N ASP A 15 -1.02 9.77 -3.34
CA ASP A 15 -1.37 8.39 -2.97
C ASP A 15 -0.15 7.62 -2.40
N TYR A 16 1.07 8.18 -2.52
CA TYR A 16 2.27 7.51 -2.06
C TYR A 16 2.27 7.32 -0.54
N LEU A 17 2.22 6.06 -0.11
CA LEU A 17 2.13 5.67 1.31
C LEU A 17 0.89 6.25 2.02
N GLN A 18 -0.17 6.58 1.28
CA GLN A 18 -1.43 7.02 1.86
C GLN A 18 -2.22 5.83 2.42
N VAL A 19 -2.17 4.69 1.73
CA VAL A 19 -2.55 3.39 2.29
C VAL A 19 -1.30 2.54 2.37
N GLU A 20 -0.68 2.51 3.54
CA GLU A 20 0.65 1.95 3.76
C GLU A 20 0.60 0.59 4.44
N ILE A 21 1.49 -0.33 4.06
CA ILE A 21 1.65 -1.64 4.72
C ILE A 21 3.00 -1.68 5.42
N ILE A 22 2.99 -1.86 6.74
CA ILE A 22 4.19 -1.82 7.59
C ILE A 22 4.22 -2.97 8.60
N SER A 23 5.35 -3.16 9.27
CA SER A 23 5.43 -4.11 10.39
C SER A 23 4.47 -3.73 11.51
N LYS A 24 3.75 -4.72 12.03
CA LYS A 24 2.87 -4.64 13.20
C LYS A 24 3.57 -4.13 14.45
N SER A 25 4.90 -4.26 14.52
CA SER A 25 5.70 -3.73 15.62
C SER A 25 5.61 -2.20 15.77
N ASN A 26 5.10 -1.49 14.76
CA ASN A 26 4.91 -0.03 14.81
C ASN A 26 3.49 0.38 15.26
N ILE A 27 2.60 -0.56 15.60
CA ILE A 27 1.17 -0.25 15.81
C ILE A 27 0.95 0.86 16.86
N PHE A 28 1.70 0.85 17.96
CA PHE A 28 1.54 1.83 19.03
C PHE A 28 1.97 3.23 18.60
N GLU A 29 3.12 3.36 17.92
CA GLU A 29 3.60 4.67 17.44
C GLU A 29 2.69 5.24 16.34
N GLN A 30 2.08 4.38 15.52
CA GLN A 30 1.19 4.82 14.46
C GLN A 30 -0.22 5.15 14.98
N GLN A 31 -0.72 4.40 15.97
CA GLN A 31 -1.96 4.78 16.67
C GLN A 31 -1.82 6.18 17.27
N LYS A 32 -0.70 6.46 17.94
CA LYS A 32 -0.42 7.80 18.46
C LYS A 32 -0.39 8.86 17.36
N SER A 33 0.14 8.53 16.18
CA SER A 33 0.15 9.47 15.04
C SER A 33 -1.26 9.82 14.58
N LEU A 34 -2.19 8.86 14.62
CA LEU A 34 -3.58 9.09 14.30
C LEU A 34 -4.28 9.92 15.39
N ASP A 35 -4.04 9.58 16.66
CA ASP A 35 -4.61 10.31 17.80
C ASP A 35 -4.13 11.77 17.85
N ASP A 36 -2.91 12.04 17.40
CA ASP A 36 -2.30 13.38 17.33
C ASP A 36 -2.77 14.19 16.08
N LEU A 37 -3.63 13.64 15.20
CA LEU A 37 -4.20 14.38 14.07
C LEU A 37 -5.23 15.41 14.56
N GLU A 38 -4.76 16.53 15.09
CA GLU A 38 -5.60 17.67 15.40
C GLU A 38 -5.82 18.54 14.15
N TYR A 39 -7.08 18.63 13.69
CA TYR A 39 -7.50 19.55 12.63
C TYR A 39 -7.76 20.95 13.20
N ASN A 40 -6.70 21.66 13.60
CA ASN A 40 -6.82 23.02 14.10
C ASN A 40 -6.90 24.01 12.94
N PHE A 41 -8.11 24.48 12.64
CA PHE A 41 -8.38 25.47 11.59
C PHE A 41 -8.41 26.88 12.17
N SER A 42 -7.62 27.79 11.58
CA SER A 42 -7.72 29.23 11.80
C SER A 42 -8.46 29.90 10.65
N GLU A 43 -8.75 31.19 10.76
CA GLU A 43 -9.32 31.99 9.66
C GLU A 43 -8.41 32.05 8.41
N TYR A 44 -7.12 31.70 8.55
CA TYR A 44 -6.14 31.64 7.47
C TYR A 44 -5.84 30.21 6.99
N GLY A 45 -6.64 29.23 7.39
CA GLY A 45 -6.44 27.81 7.06
C GLY A 45 -5.82 27.01 8.21
N PHE A 46 -5.16 25.90 7.89
CA PHE A 46 -4.54 25.01 8.88
C PHE A 46 -3.51 25.77 9.74
N SER A 47 -3.71 25.73 11.05
CA SER A 47 -2.82 26.38 12.02
C SER A 47 -1.62 25.51 12.40
N ASN A 48 -1.76 24.19 12.26
CA ASN A 48 -0.72 23.21 12.55
C ASN A 48 -0.52 22.26 11.36
N ILE A 49 0.74 21.91 11.11
CA ILE A 49 1.11 20.82 10.20
C ILE A 49 1.45 19.61 11.08
N ASN A 50 0.64 18.57 11.00
CA ASN A 50 0.91 17.32 11.71
C ASN A 50 1.89 16.47 10.91
N PHE A 51 2.90 15.93 11.60
CA PHE A 51 3.88 15.02 11.00
C PHE A 51 3.62 13.61 11.53
N ARG A 52 3.64 12.62 10.63
CA ARG A 52 3.57 11.20 11.02
C ARG A 52 4.76 10.86 11.91
N HIS A 53 4.54 10.16 13.03
CA HIS A 53 5.65 9.69 13.86
C HIS A 53 6.51 8.72 13.06
N LYS A 54 7.83 8.86 13.20
CA LYS A 54 8.77 7.99 12.51
C LYS A 54 8.55 6.54 12.94
N LYS A 55 8.42 5.65 11.95
CA LYS A 55 8.38 4.20 12.17
C LYS A 55 9.61 3.77 12.97
N LYS A 56 9.38 3.06 14.07
CA LYS A 56 10.44 2.47 14.89
C LYS A 56 11.14 1.32 14.17
N ILE A 57 10.36 0.49 13.50
CA ILE A 57 10.80 -0.66 12.72
C ILE A 57 10.50 -0.38 11.24
N PRO A 58 11.47 0.12 10.45
CA PRO A 58 11.26 0.34 9.02
C PRO A 58 11.08 -1.00 8.30
N THR A 59 10.27 -1.05 7.23
CA THR A 59 10.02 -2.28 6.46
C THR A 59 11.31 -2.94 5.95
N SER A 60 12.32 -2.14 5.60
CA SER A 60 13.65 -2.65 5.21
C SER A 60 14.36 -3.48 6.28
N SER A 61 14.06 -3.28 7.57
CA SER A 61 14.62 -4.09 8.65
C SER A 61 14.10 -5.53 8.66
N LEU A 62 12.96 -5.79 8.02
CA LEU A 62 12.41 -7.14 7.83
C LEU A 62 13.20 -7.95 6.78
N LYS A 63 14.10 -7.31 6.02
CA LYS A 63 14.96 -7.94 4.99
C LYS A 63 14.19 -8.77 3.96
N ILE A 64 12.96 -8.34 3.63
CA ILE A 64 12.13 -8.99 2.63
C ILE A 64 12.81 -8.83 1.27
N LYS A 65 13.06 -9.94 0.58
CA LYS A 65 13.68 -9.94 -0.74
C LYS A 65 12.64 -9.56 -1.81
N PRO A 66 12.95 -8.64 -2.75
CA PRO A 66 12.01 -8.25 -3.80
C PRO A 66 11.49 -9.43 -4.61
N ASN A 67 12.36 -10.37 -4.98
CA ASN A 67 11.97 -11.55 -5.76
C ASN A 67 11.05 -12.52 -5.00
N GLU A 68 11.20 -12.62 -3.68
CA GLU A 68 10.33 -13.43 -2.82
C GLU A 68 8.94 -12.81 -2.73
N LEU A 69 8.86 -11.52 -2.39
CA LEU A 69 7.60 -10.80 -2.30
C LEU A 69 6.87 -10.78 -3.65
N LYS A 70 7.63 -10.59 -4.74
CA LYS A 70 7.14 -10.69 -6.11
C LYS A 70 6.45 -12.03 -6.37
N ALA A 71 7.10 -13.14 -6.01
CA ALA A 71 6.56 -14.47 -6.24
C ALA A 71 5.24 -14.69 -5.48
N HIS A 72 5.15 -14.20 -4.24
CA HIS A 72 3.93 -14.31 -3.43
C HIS A 72 2.77 -13.48 -3.95
N LEU A 73 3.00 -12.21 -4.28
CA LEU A 73 1.93 -11.34 -4.79
C LEU A 73 1.45 -11.80 -6.16
N LYS A 74 2.35 -12.33 -7.00
CA LYS A 74 2.03 -12.82 -8.33
C LYS A 74 1.05 -14.00 -8.34
N GLU A 75 1.05 -14.82 -7.29
CA GLU A 75 0.17 -15.98 -7.15
C GLU A 75 -1.31 -15.57 -7.12
N TYR A 76 -1.61 -14.41 -6.54
CA TYR A 76 -2.96 -13.88 -6.38
C TYR A 76 -3.28 -12.76 -7.39
N SER A 77 -2.27 -12.10 -7.96
CA SER A 77 -2.49 -10.95 -8.83
C SER A 77 -3.28 -11.28 -10.10
N LEU A 78 -4.14 -10.35 -10.50
CA LEU A 78 -4.81 -10.38 -11.81
C LEU A 78 -3.84 -9.98 -12.92
N ILE A 79 -2.93 -9.04 -12.61
CA ILE A 79 -1.94 -8.51 -13.52
C ILE A 79 -0.68 -8.05 -12.80
N GLU A 80 0.47 -8.18 -13.46
CA GLU A 80 1.73 -7.55 -13.09
C GLU A 80 1.94 -6.35 -14.04
N PHE A 81 2.15 -5.15 -13.50
CA PHE A 81 2.44 -3.98 -14.34
C PHE A 81 3.94 -3.90 -14.63
N ASN A 82 4.30 -3.54 -15.86
CA ASN A 82 5.71 -3.48 -16.26
C ASN A 82 6.41 -2.23 -15.76
N ASN A 83 5.69 -1.11 -15.75
CA ASN A 83 6.20 0.16 -15.30
C ASN A 83 5.21 0.82 -14.35
N VAL A 84 5.76 1.51 -13.37
CA VAL A 84 5.00 2.33 -12.42
C VAL A 84 5.40 3.77 -12.63
N TYR A 85 4.41 4.62 -12.88
CA TYR A 85 4.56 6.06 -13.00
C TYR A 85 3.83 6.77 -11.87
N HIS A 86 4.34 7.92 -11.45
CA HIS A 86 3.70 8.80 -10.48
C HIS A 86 3.84 10.27 -10.88
N GLY A 87 3.06 11.15 -10.25
CA GLY A 87 3.19 12.60 -10.39
C GLY A 87 1.85 13.30 -10.47
N TYR A 88 1.89 14.58 -10.84
CA TYR A 88 0.70 15.41 -11.06
C TYR A 88 0.30 15.47 -12.54
N SER A 89 -0.97 15.21 -12.82
CA SER A 89 -1.63 15.47 -14.11
C SER A 89 -0.85 14.92 -15.32
N SER A 90 -0.36 15.80 -16.21
CA SER A 90 0.25 15.45 -17.49
C SER A 90 1.75 15.13 -17.44
N ASN A 91 2.38 15.10 -16.25
CA ASN A 91 3.83 14.91 -16.11
C ASN A 91 4.16 13.60 -15.38
N PRO A 92 3.94 12.42 -16.00
CA PRO A 92 4.26 11.14 -15.38
C PRO A 92 5.78 10.95 -15.26
N ILE A 93 6.24 10.62 -14.05
CA ILE A 93 7.62 10.29 -13.73
C ILE A 93 7.72 8.80 -13.44
N LEU A 94 8.69 8.12 -14.06
CA LEU A 94 8.92 6.70 -13.81
C LEU A 94 9.43 6.48 -12.37
N LYS A 95 8.69 5.71 -11.56
CA LYS A 95 9.14 5.26 -10.24
C LYS A 95 10.08 4.06 -10.41
N LYS A 96 11.39 4.33 -10.36
CA LYS A 96 12.42 3.29 -10.47
C LYS A 96 12.35 2.29 -9.30
N ASN A 97 12.88 1.08 -9.52
CA ASN A 97 12.96 0.00 -8.53
C ASN A 97 11.64 -0.26 -7.80
N THR A 98 10.54 -0.26 -8.55
CA THR A 98 9.19 -0.46 -8.02
C THR A 98 8.52 -1.56 -8.83
N ILE A 99 7.85 -2.47 -8.13
CA ILE A 99 7.03 -3.53 -8.73
C ILE A 99 5.59 -3.30 -8.26
N SER A 100 4.63 -3.56 -9.14
CA SER A 100 3.22 -3.48 -8.78
C SER A 100 2.39 -4.60 -9.37
N PHE A 101 1.39 -5.00 -8.60
CA PHE A 101 0.45 -6.06 -8.92
C PHE A 101 -0.98 -5.54 -8.77
N GLY A 102 -1.79 -5.77 -9.79
CA GLY A 102 -3.19 -5.42 -9.81
C GLY A 102 -4.07 -6.51 -9.20
N PHE A 103 -5.03 -6.06 -8.40
CA PHE A 103 -6.07 -6.81 -7.72
C PHE A 103 -7.42 -6.14 -7.99
N GLU A 104 -8.51 -6.67 -7.43
CA GLU A 104 -9.85 -6.12 -7.60
C GLU A 104 -9.90 -4.67 -7.09
N ASP A 105 -10.11 -3.70 -7.98
CA ASP A 105 -10.12 -2.25 -7.72
C ASP A 105 -8.82 -1.62 -7.14
N TYR A 106 -7.80 -2.40 -6.82
CA TYR A 106 -6.60 -1.92 -6.14
C TYR A 106 -5.32 -2.45 -6.81
N ALA A 107 -4.21 -1.77 -6.58
CA ALA A 107 -2.88 -2.33 -6.84
C ALA A 107 -2.05 -2.29 -5.56
N ILE A 108 -1.30 -3.37 -5.30
CA ILE A 108 -0.26 -3.38 -4.28
C ILE A 108 1.06 -3.10 -4.97
N LEU A 109 1.81 -2.13 -4.44
CA LEU A 109 3.11 -1.72 -4.92
C LEU A 109 4.14 -1.92 -3.83
N PHE A 110 5.38 -2.17 -4.23
CA PHE A 110 6.50 -2.06 -3.34
C PHE A 110 7.73 -1.52 -4.07
N ASP A 111 8.49 -0.68 -3.38
CA ASP A 111 9.79 -0.22 -3.84
C ASP A 111 10.91 -0.90 -3.06
N PHE A 112 12.07 -0.98 -3.69
CA PHE A 112 13.21 -1.69 -3.13
C PHE A 112 14.52 -0.98 -3.40
N GLU A 113 15.47 -1.25 -2.52
CA GLU A 113 16.85 -0.81 -2.65
C GLU A 113 17.75 -2.03 -2.59
N LYS A 114 18.52 -2.27 -3.66
CA LYS A 114 19.30 -3.50 -3.85
C LYS A 114 18.38 -4.73 -3.72
N GLU A 115 18.66 -5.61 -2.77
CA GLU A 115 17.92 -6.85 -2.52
C GLU A 115 16.97 -6.76 -1.32
N THR A 116 16.49 -5.55 -1.00
CA THR A 116 15.63 -5.35 0.18
C THR A 116 14.47 -4.42 -0.14
N VAL A 117 13.24 -4.88 0.14
CA VAL A 117 12.02 -4.09 0.06
C VAL A 117 12.07 -2.96 1.08
N LYS A 118 11.76 -1.74 0.63
CA LYS A 118 11.83 -0.52 1.45
C LYS A 118 10.46 -0.05 1.89
N ASN A 119 9.48 0.00 1.00
CA ASN A 119 8.09 0.35 1.32
C ASN A 119 7.12 -0.55 0.57
N ILE A 120 5.92 -0.73 1.13
CA ILE A 120 4.79 -1.43 0.52
C ILE A 120 3.56 -0.55 0.72
N TRP A 121 2.78 -0.34 -0.33
CA TRP A 121 1.56 0.47 -0.26
C TRP A 121 0.50 -0.01 -1.24
N MET A 122 -0.72 0.46 -1.04
CA MET A 122 -1.86 0.17 -1.89
C MET A 122 -2.36 1.47 -2.53
N VAL A 123 -2.80 1.37 -3.78
CA VAL A 123 -3.48 2.47 -4.47
C VAL A 123 -4.77 1.97 -5.11
N PHE A 124 -5.78 2.81 -5.16
CA PHE A 124 -6.99 2.53 -5.89
C PHE A 124 -6.72 2.59 -7.40
N ASN A 125 -7.20 1.60 -8.15
CA ASN A 125 -7.08 1.53 -9.59
C ASN A 125 -8.41 1.06 -10.21
N PRO A 126 -9.27 1.99 -10.65
CA PRO A 126 -10.60 1.65 -11.16
C PRO A 126 -10.56 0.87 -12.49
N LYS A 127 -9.42 0.81 -13.17
CA LYS A 127 -9.27 -0.01 -14.39
C LYS A 127 -9.28 -1.50 -14.11
N LEU A 128 -9.03 -1.90 -12.86
CA LEU A 128 -9.04 -3.29 -12.41
C LEU A 128 -10.40 -3.71 -11.84
N LYS A 129 -11.43 -2.88 -12.03
CA LYS A 129 -12.76 -3.16 -11.54
C LYS A 129 -13.33 -4.42 -12.19
N LEU A 130 -13.65 -5.40 -11.35
CA LEU A 130 -14.34 -6.61 -11.77
C LEU A 130 -15.87 -6.41 -11.69
N PRO A 131 -16.65 -7.02 -12.60
CA PRO A 131 -18.11 -6.90 -12.59
C PRO A 131 -18.78 -7.50 -11.34
N PHE A 132 -18.06 -8.37 -10.61
CA PHE A 132 -18.48 -8.91 -9.32
C PHE A 132 -17.43 -8.49 -8.28
N HIS A 133 -17.82 -7.68 -7.29
CA HIS A 133 -16.98 -7.14 -6.21
C HIS A 133 -16.54 -8.23 -5.21
N SER A 134 -15.75 -9.20 -5.67
CA SER A 134 -15.11 -10.18 -4.79
C SER A 134 -13.65 -9.81 -4.61
N TYR A 135 -13.30 -9.16 -3.50
CA TYR A 135 -11.91 -8.83 -3.13
C TYR A 135 -11.08 -10.05 -2.71
N SER A 136 -11.38 -11.24 -3.26
CA SER A 136 -10.80 -12.50 -2.78
C SER A 136 -9.28 -12.58 -3.03
N ASN A 137 -8.80 -12.11 -4.18
CA ASN A 137 -7.36 -12.13 -4.46
C ASN A 137 -6.63 -11.09 -3.63
N LEU A 138 -7.17 -9.87 -3.54
CA LEU A 138 -6.62 -8.83 -2.67
C LEU A 138 -6.55 -9.31 -1.22
N LEU A 139 -7.64 -9.86 -0.69
CA LEU A 139 -7.70 -10.37 0.68
C LEU A 139 -6.67 -11.47 0.92
N ASN A 140 -6.50 -12.42 0.00
CA ASN A 140 -5.51 -13.48 0.14
C ASN A 140 -4.06 -12.93 0.12
N ALA A 141 -3.80 -11.96 -0.77
CA ALA A 141 -2.49 -11.29 -0.82
C ALA A 141 -2.20 -10.54 0.49
N LEU A 142 -3.15 -9.76 1.00
CA LEU A 142 -3.02 -9.04 2.27
C LEU A 142 -2.88 -10.00 3.46
N PHE A 143 -3.67 -11.08 3.50
CA PHE A 143 -3.56 -12.10 4.55
C PHE A 143 -2.18 -12.77 4.56
N LEU A 144 -1.61 -13.02 3.37
CA LEU A 144 -0.25 -13.53 3.26
C LEU A 144 0.75 -12.55 3.86
N LEU A 145 0.64 -11.25 3.56
CA LEU A 145 1.52 -10.23 4.15
C LEU A 145 1.43 -10.20 5.68
N GLY A 146 0.20 -10.24 6.20
CA GLY A 146 -0.07 -10.27 7.63
C GLY A 146 0.55 -11.48 8.34
N ASN A 147 0.31 -12.69 7.83
CA ASN A 147 0.77 -13.91 8.50
C ASN A 147 2.26 -14.19 8.29
N LYS A 148 2.78 -13.89 7.09
CA LYS A 148 4.17 -14.23 6.76
C LYS A 148 5.18 -13.20 7.29
N TYR A 149 4.81 -11.92 7.28
CA TYR A 149 5.74 -10.83 7.61
C TYR A 149 5.30 -10.01 8.83
N ASP A 150 4.25 -10.44 9.54
CA ASP A 150 3.68 -9.75 10.72
C ASP A 150 3.40 -8.27 10.42
N MET A 151 2.52 -8.03 9.44
CA MET A 151 2.21 -6.70 8.92
C MET A 151 0.82 -6.20 9.28
N ILE A 152 0.69 -4.87 9.30
CA ILE A 152 -0.56 -4.12 9.40
C ILE A 152 -0.69 -3.20 8.19
N LEU A 153 -1.92 -2.84 7.87
CA LEU A 153 -2.24 -1.77 6.92
C LEU A 153 -2.66 -0.53 7.71
N ILE A 154 -2.22 0.63 7.25
CA ILE A 154 -2.58 1.93 7.79
C ILE A 154 -3.15 2.74 6.64
N ASP A 155 -4.41 3.12 6.78
CA ASP A 155 -5.08 4.03 5.87
C ASP A 155 -5.09 5.42 6.50
N TRP A 156 -4.26 6.31 5.98
CA TRP A 156 -4.13 7.68 6.47
C TRP A 156 -5.27 8.59 5.98
N ASN A 157 -6.05 8.18 4.98
CA ASN A 157 -7.27 8.91 4.59
C ASN A 157 -8.41 8.60 5.55
N GLU A 158 -8.53 7.33 5.93
CA GLU A 158 -9.62 6.84 6.76
C GLU A 158 -9.30 6.83 8.26
N GLU A 159 -8.07 7.18 8.63
CA GLU A 159 -7.54 7.13 10.00
C GLU A 159 -7.71 5.73 10.64
N LYS A 160 -7.45 4.68 9.84
CA LYS A 160 -7.66 3.27 10.25
C LYS A 160 -6.37 2.48 10.25
N ILE A 161 -6.24 1.61 11.25
CA ILE A 161 -5.24 0.54 11.29
C ILE A 161 -5.96 -0.80 11.17
N VAL A 162 -5.51 -1.64 10.24
CA VAL A 162 -6.08 -2.96 9.97
C VAL A 162 -5.03 -4.02 10.20
N ASN A 163 -5.33 -5.00 11.05
CA ASN A 163 -4.42 -6.10 11.27
C ASN A 163 -4.55 -7.14 10.15
N LEU A 164 -3.53 -7.26 9.30
CA LEU A 164 -3.57 -8.12 8.12
C LEU A 164 -3.59 -9.62 8.46
N SER A 165 -3.28 -10.00 9.70
CA SER A 165 -3.44 -11.38 10.19
C SER A 165 -4.87 -11.70 10.63
N HIS A 166 -5.78 -10.72 10.66
CA HIS A 166 -7.17 -10.87 11.11
C HIS A 166 -8.14 -10.72 9.94
N LYS A 167 -8.63 -11.86 9.44
CA LYS A 167 -9.46 -11.91 8.23
C LYS A 167 -10.74 -11.07 8.34
N GLN A 168 -11.40 -11.07 9.50
CA GLN A 168 -12.64 -10.31 9.72
C GLN A 168 -12.42 -8.79 9.67
N GLU A 169 -11.31 -8.29 10.22
CA GLU A 169 -10.95 -6.87 10.14
C GLU A 169 -10.72 -6.45 8.69
N MET A 170 -9.97 -7.24 7.92
CA MET A 170 -9.75 -6.97 6.50
C MET A 170 -11.04 -7.00 5.67
N GLN A 171 -11.95 -7.95 5.96
CA GLN A 171 -13.25 -8.02 5.28
C GLN A 171 -14.17 -6.84 5.61
N SER A 172 -13.97 -6.19 6.76
CA SER A 172 -14.74 -5.01 7.15
C SER A 172 -14.15 -3.73 6.56
N TYR A 173 -12.85 -3.74 6.23
CA TYR A 173 -12.14 -2.64 5.60
C TYR A 173 -12.35 -2.60 4.07
N LEU A 174 -12.30 -3.76 3.41
CA LEU A 174 -12.51 -3.93 1.95
C LEU A 174 -13.99 -3.98 1.58
#